data_AF-A0A6N9V4C2-F1
#
_entry.id   AF-A0A6N9V4C2-F1
#
_cell.length_a   1.000
_cell.length_b   1.000
_cell.length_c   1.000
_cell.angle_alpha   90.00
_cell.angle_beta   90.00
_cell.angle_gamma   90.00
#
_symmetry.space_group_name_H-M   'P 1'
#
loop_
_entity.id
_entity.type
_entity.pdbx_description
1 polymer ?
#
loop_
_entity_poly.entity_id
_entity_poly.type
_entity_poly.pdbx_seq_one_letter_code
_entity_poly.pdbx_strand_id
1 'polypeptide(L)'
;DLFLATQWLHVDQKQTARALGLPLDKVRFTMSGVGGAFGGREDLSMQIHCCMLALHTGKPVKMVYNRLESFYGHVHRHPAKMYYEHGATKDG
;
A
#
# COMPACT_ATOMS: atom_id res chain seq x y z
N ASP A 1 -9.65 -12.10 -7.67
CA ASP A 1 -10.36 -10.96 -7.08
C ASP A 1 -9.75 -10.72 -5.71
N LEU A 2 -9.45 -9.47 -5.35
CA LEU A 2 -8.86 -9.08 -4.07
C LEU A 2 -9.68 -7.94 -3.45
N PHE A 3 -10.24 -8.20 -2.27
CA PHE A 3 -10.92 -7.19 -1.46
C PHE A 3 -9.94 -6.64 -0.44
N LEU A 4 -9.72 -5.34 -0.48
CA LEU A 4 -8.71 -4.69 0.37
C LEU A 4 -9.06 -3.24 0.64
N ALA A 5 -8.54 -2.70 1.73
CA ALA A 5 -8.60 -1.28 2.01
C ALA A 5 -7.27 -0.65 1.58
N THR A 6 -7.30 0.17 0.53
CA THR A 6 -6.17 0.85 -0.11
C THR A 6 -6.57 2.30 -0.44
N GLN A 7 -5.60 3.18 -0.64
CA GLN A 7 -5.82 4.54 -1.17
C GLN A 7 -5.57 4.64 -2.68
N TRP A 8 -4.98 3.62 -3.32
CA TRP A 8 -4.52 3.73 -4.72
C TRP A 8 -4.82 2.50 -5.60
N LEU A 9 -6.09 2.13 -5.65
CA LEU A 9 -6.59 0.89 -6.26
C LEU A 9 -6.01 0.54 -7.65
N HIS A 10 -5.98 1.48 -8.59
CA HIS A 10 -5.51 1.23 -9.96
C HIS A 10 -3.99 1.07 -10.05
N VAL A 11 -3.22 1.73 -9.17
CA VAL A 11 -1.77 1.60 -9.14
C VAL A 11 -1.40 0.28 -8.48
N ASP A 12 -2.02 -0.04 -7.35
CA ASP A 12 -1.84 -1.33 -6.68
C ASP A 12 -2.15 -2.51 -7.60
N GLN A 13 -3.24 -2.42 -8.39
CA GLN A 13 -3.62 -3.45 -9.37
C GLN A 13 -2.51 -3.68 -10.38
N LYS A 14 -1.96 -2.61 -10.96
CA LYS A 14 -0.87 -2.69 -11.96
C LYS A 14 0.42 -3.26 -11.36
N GLN A 15 0.78 -2.79 -10.16
CA GLN A 15 1.97 -3.28 -9.47
C GLN A 15 1.83 -4.76 -9.06
N THR A 16 0.65 -5.15 -8.57
CA THR A 16 0.36 -6.55 -8.19
C THR A 16 0.35 -7.47 -9.41
N ALA A 17 -0.29 -7.06 -10.51
CA ALA A 17 -0.27 -7.83 -11.77
C ALA A 17 1.16 -8.05 -12.27
N ARG A 18 1.98 -7.00 -12.27
CA ARG A 18 3.40 -7.09 -12.63
C ARG A 18 4.17 -8.02 -11.70
N ALA A 19 3.98 -7.91 -10.39
CA ALA A 19 4.69 -8.74 -9.40
C ALA A 19 4.34 -10.23 -9.50
N LEU A 20 3.09 -10.54 -9.86
CA LEU A 20 2.60 -11.92 -10.02
C LEU A 20 2.83 -12.49 -11.42
N GLY A 21 3.34 -11.70 -12.37
CA GLY A 21 3.49 -12.11 -13.77
C GLY A 21 2.16 -12.38 -14.48
N LEU A 22 1.09 -11.70 -14.06
CA LEU A 22 -0.26 -11.89 -14.60
C LEU A 22 -0.65 -10.75 -15.55
N PRO A 23 -1.45 -11.03 -16.60
CA PRO A 23 -2.16 -10.00 -17.35
C PRO A 23 -3.05 -9.14 -16.44
N LEU A 24 -3.17 -7.84 -16.73
CA LEU A 24 -3.89 -6.89 -15.87
C LEU A 24 -5.38 -7.24 -15.71
N ASP A 25 -6.01 -7.77 -16.76
CA ASP A 25 -7.40 -8.22 -16.79
C ASP A 25 -7.65 -9.48 -15.93
N LYS A 26 -6.59 -10.19 -15.52
CA LYS A 26 -6.67 -11.30 -14.56
C LYS A 26 -6.56 -10.87 -13.10
N VAL A 27 -6.30 -9.59 -12.84
CA VAL A 27 -6.18 -9.04 -11.49
C VAL A 27 -7.28 -8.01 -11.25
N ARG A 28 -8.28 -8.37 -10.45
CA ARG A 28 -9.36 -7.46 -10.05
C ARG A 28 -9.19 -7.05 -8.59
N PHE A 29 -9.24 -5.75 -8.33
CA PHE A 29 -9.20 -5.17 -6.99
C PHE A 29 -10.57 -4.56 -6.69
N THR A 30 -11.05 -4.78 -5.46
CA THR A 30 -12.30 -4.21 -4.96
C THR A 30 -12.01 -3.48 -3.65
N MET A 31 -12.32 -2.18 -3.60
CA MET A 31 -12.12 -1.38 -2.40
C MET A 31 -13.09 -1.83 -1.30
N SER A 32 -12.56 -2.38 -0.21
CA SER A 32 -13.27 -2.55 1.04
C SER A 32 -13.14 -1.28 1.89
N GLY A 33 -14.09 -1.02 2.80
CA GLY A 33 -14.10 0.18 3.64
C GLY A 33 -12.75 0.46 4.32
N VAL A 34 -12.33 1.73 4.31
CA VAL A 34 -11.01 2.17 4.78
C VAL A 34 -11.14 2.90 6.12
N GLY A 35 -10.67 2.27 7.20
CA GLY A 35 -10.66 2.85 8.56
C GLY A 35 -9.54 3.87 8.82
N GLY A 36 -9.21 4.71 7.84
CA GLY A 36 -8.08 5.65 7.88
C GLY A 36 -6.74 5.05 7.45
N ALA A 37 -5.87 5.87 6.86
CA ALA A 37 -4.57 5.45 6.32
C ALA A 37 -3.48 6.54 6.29
N PHE A 38 -3.84 7.81 6.05
CA PHE A 38 -2.91 8.96 6.12
C PHE A 38 -1.62 8.80 5.27
N GLY A 39 -1.74 8.18 4.09
CA GLY A 39 -0.64 7.89 3.18
C GLY A 39 -0.04 6.50 3.37
N GLY A 40 -0.28 5.84 4.51
CA GLY A 40 0.26 4.52 4.82
C GLY A 40 -0.31 3.36 3.99
N ARG A 41 -1.25 3.61 3.08
CA ARG A 41 -1.83 2.61 2.16
C ARG A 41 -1.84 3.07 0.70
N GLU A 42 -0.86 3.88 0.34
CA GLU A 42 -0.53 4.21 -1.06
C GLU A 42 0.47 3.21 -1.65
N ASP A 43 1.22 2.51 -0.80
CA ASP A 43 2.13 1.44 -1.16
C ASP A 43 1.51 0.04 -0.95
N LEU A 44 2.05 -0.94 -1.67
CA LEU A 44 1.74 -2.34 -1.42
C LEU A 44 2.28 -2.78 -0.06
N SER A 45 1.47 -3.49 0.72
CA SER A 45 1.84 -4.16 1.96
C SER A 45 1.60 -5.67 1.85
N MET A 46 0.34 -6.11 1.93
CA MET A 46 -0.05 -7.52 1.99
C MET A 46 -0.68 -8.08 0.71
N GLN A 47 -0.94 -7.23 -0.28
CA GLN A 47 -1.66 -7.57 -1.51
C GLN A 47 -1.02 -8.76 -2.24
N ILE A 48 0.28 -8.67 -2.54
CA ILE A 48 1.03 -9.68 -3.29
C ILE A 48 1.07 -11.00 -2.51
N HIS A 49 1.40 -10.96 -1.21
CA HIS A 49 1.48 -12.16 -0.37
C HIS A 49 0.14 -12.90 -0.29
N CYS A 50 -0.95 -12.15 -0.10
CA CYS A 50 -2.30 -12.72 -0.06
C CYS A 50 -2.67 -13.38 -1.41
N CYS A 51 -2.38 -12.70 -2.52
CA CYS A 51 -2.61 -13.25 -3.86
C CYS A 51 -1.76 -14.50 -4.15
N MET A 52 -0.47 -14.50 -3.79
CA MET A 52 0.40 -15.67 -3.95
C MET A 52 -0.14 -16.89 -3.22
N LEU A 53 -0.57 -16.72 -1.95
CA LEU A 53 -1.13 -17.81 -1.16
C LEU A 53 -2.46 -18.31 -1.75
N ALA A 54 -3.33 -17.41 -2.22
CA ALA A 54 -4.58 -17.79 -2.86
C ALA A 54 -4.36 -18.58 -4.16
N LEU A 55 -3.41 -18.14 -4.99
CA LEU A 55 -3.03 -18.82 -6.23
C LEU A 55 -2.40 -20.19 -5.97
N HIS A 56 -1.52 -20.28 -4.96
CA HIS A 56 -0.85 -21.53 -4.61
C HIS A 56 -1.83 -22.57 -4.04
N THR A 57 -2.75 -22.13 -3.18
CA THR A 57 -3.69 -23.04 -2.49
C THR A 57 -4.96 -23.33 -3.28
N GLY A 58 -5.28 -22.52 -4.30
CA GLY A 58 -6.55 -22.56 -5.01
C GLY A 58 -7.76 -22.21 -4.13
N LYS A 59 -7.53 -21.58 -2.98
CA LYS A 59 -8.56 -21.28 -1.97
C LYS A 59 -8.59 -19.78 -1.64
N PRO A 60 -9.73 -19.23 -1.19
CA PRO A 60 -9.77 -17.88 -0.66
C PRO A 60 -8.85 -17.73 0.55
N VAL A 61 -8.04 -16.67 0.56
CA VAL A 61 -7.13 -16.33 1.68
C VAL A 61 -7.52 -14.98 2.25
N LYS A 62 -7.58 -14.89 3.58
CA LYS A 62 -7.75 -13.63 4.31
C LYS A 62 -6.47 -13.36 5.09
N MET A 63 -5.92 -12.16 4.91
CA MET A 63 -4.76 -11.68 5.65
C MET A 63 -5.15 -10.41 6.41
N VAL A 64 -4.77 -10.34 7.68
CA VAL A 64 -5.03 -9.20 8.55
C VAL A 64 -3.77 -8.98 9.39
N TYR A 65 -3.19 -7.79 9.31
CA TYR A 65 -2.16 -7.41 10.28
C TYR A 65 -2.79 -7.11 11.64
N ASN A 66 -2.17 -7.65 12.68
CA ASN A 66 -2.36 -7.11 14.01
C ASN A 66 -1.71 -5.70 14.12
N ARG A 67 -1.90 -5.01 15.25
CA ARG A 67 -1.41 -3.63 15.37
C ARG A 67 0.10 -3.52 15.26
N LEU A 68 0.84 -4.47 15.82
CA LEU A 68 2.31 -4.49 15.79
C LEU A 68 2.81 -4.69 14.36
N GLU A 69 2.28 -5.70 13.67
CA GLU A 69 2.59 -5.97 12.26
C GLU A 69 2.26 -4.76 11.39
N SER A 70 1.16 -4.05 11.66
CA SER A 70 0.82 -2.83 10.94
C SER A 70 1.85 -1.72 11.13
N PHE A 71 2.49 -1.62 12.29
CA PHE A 71 3.56 -0.64 12.52
C PHE A 71 4.85 -1.02 11.79
N TYR A 72 5.16 -2.30 11.66
CA TYR A 72 6.38 -2.72 10.95
C TYR A 72 6.20 -2.85 9.44
N GLY A 73 5.02 -3.25 8.98
CA GLY A 73 4.74 -3.64 7.60
C GLY A 73 4.23 -2.51 6.70
N HIS A 74 3.91 -1.34 7.24
CA HIS A 74 3.55 -0.17 6.44
C HIS A 74 4.68 0.86 6.41
N VAL A 75 4.66 1.67 5.36
CA VAL A 75 5.60 2.78 5.19
C VAL A 75 5.45 3.83 6.29
N HIS A 76 6.54 4.53 6.55
CA HIS A 76 6.60 5.64 7.51
C HIS A 76 7.07 6.91 6.81
N ARG A 77 6.82 8.05 7.45
CA ARG A 77 7.40 9.32 7.01
C ARG A 77 8.93 9.20 7.03
N HIS A 78 9.56 9.62 5.94
CA HIS A 78 11.01 9.68 5.86
C HIS A 78 11.56 10.61 6.95
N PRO A 79 12.56 10.18 7.74
CA PRO A 79 13.23 11.09 8.66
C PRO A 79 13.97 12.15 7.85
N ALA A 80 13.89 13.40 8.28
CA ALA A 80 14.55 14.50 7.62
C ALA A 80 15.40 15.27 8.63
N LYS A 81 16.66 15.55 8.26
CA LYS A 81 17.53 16.50 8.94
C LYS A 81 17.80 17.64 7.99
N MET A 82 17.32 18.82 8.34
CA MET A 82 17.29 19.95 7.42
C MET A 82 17.86 21.18 8.13
N TYR A 83 18.71 21.93 7.43
CA TYR A 83 19.33 23.16 7.91
C TYR A 83 18.87 24.30 7.02
N TYR A 84 18.46 25.39 7.64
CA TYR A 84 17.91 26.54 6.93
C TYR A 84 18.51 27.82 7.50
N GLU A 85 18.84 28.73 6.60
CA GLU A 85 19.14 30.12 6.89
C GLU A 85 18.26 30.98 6.01
N HIS A 86 17.57 31.94 6.62
CA HIS A 86 16.69 32.87 5.92
C HIS A 86 17.12 34.29 6.27
N GLY A 87 17.40 35.10 5.27
CA GLY A 87 17.63 36.54 5.39
C GLY A 87 16.55 37.30 4.65
N ALA A 88 16.05 38.37 5.25
CA ALA A 88 15.05 39.26 4.66
C ALA A 88 15.42 40.71 4.92
N THR A 89 14.97 41.61 4.05
CA THR A 89 15.14 43.06 4.25
C THR A 89 13.99 43.61 5.09
N LYS A 90 13.91 44.93 5.27
CA LYS A 90 12.77 45.56 5.95
C LYS A 90 11.44 45.35 5.21
N ASP A 91 11.49 45.18 3.90
CA ASP A 91 10.30 45.00 3.07
C ASP A 91 9.87 43.52 2.96
N GLY A 92 10.59 42.62 3.66
CA GLY A 92 10.47 41.17 3.56
C GLY A 92 11.44 40.58 2.54
#